data_AF-A0A1B7P8D1-F1
#
_entry.id   AF-A0A1B7P8D1-F1
#
_cell.length_a   1.000
_cell.length_b   1.000
_cell.length_c   1.000
_cell.angle_alpha   90.00
_cell.angle_beta   90.00
_cell.angle_gamma   90.00
#
_symmetry.space_group_name_H-M   'P 1'
#
loop_
_entity.id
_entity.type
_entity.pdbx_description
1 polymer ?
#
loop_
_entity_poly.entity_id
_entity_poly.type
_entity_poly.pdbx_seq_one_letter_code
_entity_poly.pdbx_strand_id
1 'polypeptide(L)'
;MGRYNLTALRVRRTALAATQCGKPGTRQPWLDVMADIPPASILVRNQAPSHPVVKQRMKTIPGKSKPQIEIKVSAGRKQTSKKPSRIFQPKEIRYEEDSLRKEFFRDHPWELARPRVVLENDGNDHRRYNWQNIQQPGKKLDGE
;
A
#
# COMPACT_ATOMS: atom_id res chain seq x y z
N MET A 1 20.48 6.83 -22.14
CA MET A 1 19.10 6.91 -21.62
C MET A 1 18.16 6.40 -22.70
N GLY A 2 17.38 5.34 -22.43
CA GLY A 2 16.42 4.81 -23.40
C GLY A 2 15.36 5.86 -23.73
N ARG A 3 15.00 5.99 -25.01
CA ARG A 3 13.91 6.87 -25.45
C ARG A 3 12.59 6.28 -24.98
N TYR A 4 11.72 7.10 -24.38
CA TYR A 4 10.37 6.65 -24.00
C TYR A 4 9.54 6.39 -25.27
N ASN A 5 8.99 5.18 -25.40
CA ASN A 5 8.06 4.86 -26.46
C ASN A 5 6.63 5.27 -26.05
N LEU A 6 6.07 6.27 -26.75
CA LEU A 6 4.74 6.82 -26.47
C LEU A 6 3.68 6.39 -27.49
N THR A 7 3.99 5.44 -28.38
CA THR A 7 3.06 4.99 -29.43
C THR A 7 1.78 4.43 -28.81
N ALA A 8 1.89 3.60 -27.77
CA ALA A 8 0.75 2.98 -27.08
C ALA A 8 -0.17 4.01 -26.41
N LEU A 9 0.37 5.11 -25.89
CA LEU A 9 -0.43 6.17 -25.26
C LEU A 9 -1.07 7.13 -26.27
N ARG A 10 -0.55 7.17 -27.50
CA ARG A 10 -0.96 8.14 -28.54
C ARG A 10 -1.80 7.50 -29.65
N VAL A 11 -2.31 6.28 -29.45
CA VAL A 11 -3.08 5.51 -30.45
C VAL A 11 -4.29 6.29 -30.97
N ARG A 12 -5.04 6.96 -30.09
CA ARG A 12 -6.18 7.82 -30.49
C ARG A 12 -5.74 8.97 -31.40
N ARG A 13 -4.64 9.65 -31.05
CA ARG A 13 -4.07 10.75 -31.85
C ARG A 13 -3.61 10.27 -33.23
N THR A 14 -2.95 9.11 -33.29
CA THR A 14 -2.50 8.54 -34.57
C THR A 14 -3.66 8.07 -35.44
N ALA A 15 -4.72 7.53 -34.85
CA ALA A 15 -5.91 7.11 -35.58
C ALA A 15 -6.72 8.29 -36.13
N LEU A 16 -6.85 9.38 -35.36
CA LEU A 16 -7.44 10.63 -35.85
C LEU A 16 -6.64 11.22 -37.01
N ALA A 17 -5.31 11.26 -36.90
CA ALA A 17 -4.44 11.73 -37.99
C ALA A 17 -4.57 10.85 -39.25
N ALA A 18 -4.62 9.53 -39.09
CA ALA A 18 -4.83 8.60 -40.21
C ALA A 18 -6.15 8.86 -40.95
N THR A 19 -7.22 9.12 -40.20
CA THR A 19 -8.55 9.46 -40.75
C THR A 19 -8.52 10.81 -41.46
N GLN A 20 -7.87 11.83 -40.87
CA GLN A 20 -7.69 13.16 -41.49
C GLN A 20 -6.89 13.10 -42.79
N CYS A 21 -5.91 12.20 -42.90
CA CYS A 21 -5.17 11.96 -44.14
C CYS A 21 -5.97 11.18 -45.21
N GLY A 22 -7.26 10.94 -45.00
CA GLY A 22 -8.13 10.29 -45.98
C GLY A 22 -7.92 8.78 -46.10
N LYS A 23 -7.32 8.11 -45.11
CA LYS A 23 -7.26 6.64 -45.11
C LYS A 23 -8.67 6.06 -44.98
N PRO A 24 -9.15 5.27 -45.95
CA PRO A 24 -10.50 4.71 -45.90
C PRO A 24 -10.59 3.68 -44.76
N GLY A 25 -11.66 3.77 -43.98
CA GLY A 25 -11.92 2.83 -42.89
C GLY A 25 -13.10 3.27 -42.03
N THR A 26 -13.79 2.29 -41.45
CA THR A 26 -14.86 2.54 -40.48
C THR A 26 -14.29 3.19 -39.22
N ARG A 27 -14.95 4.22 -38.68
CA ARG A 27 -14.59 4.80 -37.38
C ARG A 27 -14.63 3.70 -36.33
N GLN A 28 -13.51 3.51 -35.64
CA GLN A 28 -13.39 2.45 -34.65
C GLN A 28 -14.17 2.82 -33.38
N PRO A 29 -15.00 1.93 -32.81
CA PRO A 29 -15.83 2.27 -31.65
C PRO A 29 -15.04 2.72 -30.40
N TRP A 30 -13.81 2.20 -30.23
CA TRP A 30 -12.96 2.57 -29.08
C TRP A 30 -12.46 4.02 -29.13
N LEU A 31 -12.54 4.69 -30.28
CA LEU A 31 -12.04 6.07 -30.46
C LEU A 31 -12.81 7.09 -29.61
N ASP A 32 -14.12 6.85 -29.46
CA ASP A 32 -15.05 7.65 -28.66
C ASP A 32 -14.88 7.32 -27.17
N VAL A 33 -14.77 6.04 -26.82
CA VAL A 33 -14.47 5.60 -25.44
C VAL A 33 -13.16 6.20 -24.91
N MET A 34 -12.11 6.26 -25.75
CA MET A 34 -10.83 6.88 -25.41
C MET A 34 -10.87 8.42 -25.38
N ALA A 35 -11.93 9.03 -25.91
CA ALA A 35 -12.20 10.45 -25.72
C ALA A 35 -12.76 10.73 -24.33
N ASP A 36 -13.70 9.88 -23.90
CA ASP A 36 -14.37 9.98 -22.60
C ASP A 36 -13.45 9.58 -21.44
N ILE A 37 -12.61 8.56 -21.66
CA ILE A 37 -11.67 8.02 -20.67
C ILE A 37 -10.24 8.13 -21.22
N PRO A 38 -9.58 9.29 -21.08
CA PRO A 38 -8.22 9.46 -21.57
C PRO A 38 -7.22 8.63 -20.74
N PRO A 39 -6.15 8.09 -21.35
CA PRO A 39 -5.11 7.36 -20.63
C PRO A 39 -4.32 8.30 -19.69
N ALA A 40 -3.91 7.80 -18.52
CA ALA A 40 -3.09 8.57 -17.58
C ALA A 40 -1.64 8.76 -18.09
N SER A 41 -1.13 10.00 -18.06
CA SER A 41 0.25 10.31 -18.45
C SER A 41 1.15 10.43 -17.21
N ILE A 42 1.61 9.31 -16.65
CA ILE A 42 2.45 9.33 -15.43
C ILE A 42 3.90 8.99 -15.81
N LEU A 43 4.59 9.93 -16.46
CA LEU A 43 6.04 9.88 -16.64
C LEU A 43 6.80 10.62 -15.52
N VAL A 44 6.06 11.09 -14.51
CA VAL A 44 6.61 11.82 -13.38
C VAL A 44 7.00 10.83 -12.29
N ARG A 45 8.24 10.92 -11.81
CA ARG A 45 8.67 10.21 -10.59
C ARG A 45 8.15 11.00 -9.39
N ASN A 46 7.13 10.47 -8.74
CA ASN A 46 6.58 11.07 -7.52
C ASN A 46 7.44 10.70 -6.31
N GLN A 47 7.45 11.57 -5.29
CA GLN A 47 8.12 11.26 -4.03
C GLN A 47 7.35 10.19 -3.27
N ALA A 48 8.06 9.25 -2.66
CA ALA A 48 7.43 8.18 -1.90
C ALA A 48 6.77 8.73 -0.61
N PRO A 49 5.54 8.31 -0.27
CA PRO A 49 4.90 8.70 0.98
C PRO A 49 5.74 8.29 2.18
N SER A 50 5.64 9.06 3.26
CA SER A 50 6.34 8.72 4.50
C SER A 50 5.50 7.74 5.32
N HIS A 51 6.10 6.61 5.72
CA HIS A 51 5.50 5.62 6.60
C HIS A 51 6.19 5.67 7.98
N PRO A 52 5.75 6.53 8.91
CA PRO A 52 6.33 6.56 10.25
C PRO A 52 5.88 5.33 11.05
N VAL A 53 6.76 4.83 11.92
CA VAL A 53 6.40 3.72 12.81
C VAL A 53 5.54 4.27 13.95
N VAL A 54 4.29 3.83 13.98
CA VAL A 54 3.31 4.17 15.01
C VAL A 54 3.43 3.16 16.14
N LYS A 55 3.51 3.65 17.37
CA LYS A 55 3.48 2.80 18.57
C LYS A 55 2.28 3.14 19.42
N GLN A 56 1.37 2.19 19.61
CA GLN A 56 0.18 2.37 20.42
C GLN A 56 0.39 1.78 21.81
N ARG A 57 0.24 2.59 22.86
CA ARG A 57 0.35 2.12 24.25
C ARG A 57 -0.85 2.58 25.07
N MET A 58 -1.32 1.69 25.94
CA MET A 58 -2.39 2.00 26.90
C MET A 58 -1.75 2.60 28.14
N LYS A 59 -2.17 3.82 28.52
CA LYS A 59 -1.72 4.45 29.76
C LYS A 59 -2.89 4.82 30.64
N THR A 60 -2.75 4.53 31.92
CA THR A 60 -3.62 5.07 32.97
C THR A 60 -3.09 6.44 33.38
N ILE A 61 -3.81 7.50 33.01
CA ILE A 61 -3.46 8.86 33.40
C ILE A 61 -3.88 9.04 34.88
N PRO A 62 -3.00 9.54 35.77
CA PRO A 62 -3.38 9.86 37.14
C PRO A 62 -4.58 10.83 37.14
N GLY A 63 -5.70 10.43 37.76
CA GLY A 63 -6.93 11.23 37.84
C GLY A 63 -8.00 10.93 36.78
N LYS A 64 -7.81 9.96 35.88
CA LYS A 64 -8.87 9.47 34.97
C LYS A 64 -9.16 7.99 35.24
N SER A 65 -10.44 7.64 35.38
CA SER A 65 -10.89 6.25 35.62
C SER A 65 -10.76 5.35 34.41
N LYS A 66 -10.72 5.92 33.20
CA LYS A 66 -10.58 5.16 31.95
C LYS A 66 -9.15 5.29 31.40
N PRO A 67 -8.49 4.17 31.07
CA PRO A 67 -7.19 4.17 30.41
C PRO A 67 -7.31 4.80 29.01
N GLN A 68 -6.35 5.64 28.64
CA GLN A 68 -6.32 6.31 27.34
C GLN A 68 -5.22 5.72 26.46
N ILE A 69 -5.48 5.69 25.16
CA ILE A 69 -4.52 5.23 24.15
C ILE A 69 -3.58 6.39 23.81
N GLU A 70 -2.29 6.23 24.07
CA GLU A 70 -1.25 7.12 23.59
C GLU A 70 -0.63 6.56 22.31
N ILE A 71 -0.80 7.30 21.20
CA ILE A 71 -0.17 6.99 19.92
C ILE A 71 1.11 7.80 19.82
N LYS A 72 2.27 7.12 19.89
CA LYS A 72 3.57 7.74 19.66
C LYS A 72 4.00 7.47 18.22
N VAL A 73 4.02 8.51 17.41
CA VAL A 73 4.51 8.44 16.04
C VAL A 73 6.01 8.73 16.05
N SER A 74 6.82 7.71 15.80
CA SER A 74 8.25 7.91 15.59
C SER A 74 8.48 8.32 14.13
N ALA A 75 8.72 9.61 13.92
CA ALA A 75 9.20 10.08 12.63
C ALA A 75 10.56 9.40 12.36
N GLY A 76 10.67 8.71 11.22
CA GLY A 76 11.90 8.02 10.84
C GLY A 76 13.12 8.96 10.89
N ARG A 77 14.32 8.36 11.01
CA ARG A 77 15.59 9.08 11.17
C ARG A 77 15.67 10.28 10.20
N LYS A 78 15.76 11.49 10.75
CA LYS A 78 15.92 12.72 9.95
C LYS A 78 17.18 12.60 9.10
N GLN A 79 17.03 12.74 7.78
CA GLN A 79 18.17 12.76 6.86
C GLN A 79 18.98 14.02 7.14
N THR A 80 20.24 13.85 7.59
CA THR A 80 21.14 14.95 7.95
C THR A 80 21.96 15.46 6.77
N SER A 81 21.90 14.77 5.62
CA SER A 81 22.71 15.10 4.44
C SER A 81 22.12 16.26 3.63
N LYS A 82 22.95 17.22 3.25
CA LYS A 82 22.59 18.35 2.36
C LYS A 82 22.14 17.94 0.95
N LYS A 83 22.48 16.71 0.51
CA LYS A 83 22.08 16.12 -0.79
C LYS A 83 21.54 14.70 -0.56
N PRO A 84 20.23 14.54 -0.29
CA PRO A 84 19.67 13.22 -0.05
C PRO A 84 19.64 12.40 -1.36
N SER A 85 20.19 11.19 -1.31
CA SER A 85 20.00 10.19 -2.36
C SER A 85 18.68 9.44 -2.15
N ARG A 86 18.16 8.77 -3.18
CA ARG A 86 16.99 7.85 -3.08
C ARG A 86 15.65 8.51 -2.68
N ILE A 87 15.46 9.79 -2.96
CA ILE A 87 14.20 10.53 -2.67
C ILE A 87 12.98 9.90 -3.36
N PHE A 88 13.17 9.37 -4.57
CA PHE A 88 12.13 8.72 -5.37
C PHE A 88 12.04 7.21 -5.14
N GLN A 89 12.82 6.65 -4.21
CA GLN A 89 12.76 5.23 -3.91
C GLN A 89 11.59 4.96 -2.96
N PRO A 90 10.75 3.94 -3.22
CA PRO A 90 9.76 3.48 -2.26
C PRO A 90 10.40 3.17 -0.91
N LYS A 91 9.79 3.67 0.17
CA LYS A 91 10.26 3.45 1.54
C LYS A 91 9.75 2.11 2.05
N GLU A 92 10.56 1.44 2.86
CA GLU A 92 10.15 0.23 3.56
C GLU A 92 9.01 0.55 4.54
N ILE A 93 7.96 -0.27 4.50
CA ILE A 93 6.83 -0.18 5.42
C ILE A 93 7.20 -1.00 6.65
N ARG A 94 7.12 -0.39 7.83
CA ARG A 94 7.46 -1.03 9.10
C ARG A 94 6.34 -0.82 10.10
N TYR A 95 6.02 -1.89 10.80
CA TYR A 95 4.97 -1.93 11.82
C TYR A 95 5.56 -2.27 13.19
N GLU A 96 4.84 -1.96 14.26
CA GLU A 96 5.31 -2.35 15.61
C GLU A 96 5.09 -3.84 15.87
N GLU A 97 4.03 -4.37 15.26
CA GLU A 97 3.61 -5.76 15.26
C GLU A 97 4.69 -6.67 14.68
N ASP A 98 5.52 -6.19 13.75
CA ASP A 98 6.61 -6.97 13.16
C ASP A 98 7.68 -7.36 14.18
N SER A 99 7.92 -6.50 15.19
CA SER A 99 8.83 -6.85 16.29
C SER A 99 8.20 -7.92 17.19
N LEU A 100 6.90 -7.79 17.50
CA LEU A 100 6.17 -8.75 18.33
C LEU A 100 6.07 -10.12 17.66
N ARG A 101 5.78 -10.17 16.36
CA ARG A 101 5.78 -11.40 15.55
C ARG A 101 7.12 -12.12 15.62
N LYS A 102 8.22 -11.38 15.45
CA LYS A 102 9.57 -11.94 15.50
C LYS A 102 9.90 -12.56 16.85
N GLU A 103 9.54 -11.87 17.93
CA GLU A 103 9.74 -12.37 19.30
C GLU A 103 8.88 -13.62 19.53
N PHE A 104 7.61 -13.59 19.15
CA PHE A 104 6.69 -14.71 19.31
C PHE A 104 7.18 -15.99 18.62
N PHE A 105 7.54 -15.92 17.34
CA PHE A 105 8.01 -17.10 16.58
C PHE A 105 9.42 -17.55 16.96
N ARG A 106 10.23 -16.67 17.55
CA ARG A 106 11.52 -17.06 18.13
C ARG A 106 11.32 -17.93 19.37
N ASP A 107 10.40 -17.51 20.23
CA ASP A 107 10.14 -18.21 21.49
C ASP A 107 9.30 -19.48 21.27
N HIS A 108 8.50 -19.53 20.18
CA HIS A 108 7.63 -20.65 19.81
C HIS A 108 7.97 -21.20 18.41
N PRO A 109 9.13 -21.86 18.22
CA PRO A 109 9.56 -22.32 16.91
C PRO A 109 8.59 -23.34 16.28
N TRP A 110 7.88 -24.12 17.10
CA TRP A 110 6.91 -25.11 16.64
C TRP A 110 5.58 -24.51 16.14
N GLU A 111 5.29 -23.23 16.42
CA GLU A 111 4.12 -22.56 15.83
C GLU A 111 4.28 -22.40 14.31
N LEU A 112 5.51 -22.31 13.79
CA LEU A 112 5.78 -22.29 12.35
C LEU A 112 5.44 -23.60 11.65
N ALA A 113 5.38 -24.72 12.39
CA ALA A 113 4.95 -26.00 11.83
C ALA A 113 3.43 -26.08 11.65
N ARG A 114 2.64 -25.18 12.28
CA ARG A 114 1.18 -25.17 12.14
C ARG A 114 0.79 -24.60 10.78
N PRO A 115 -0.01 -25.33 9.98
CA PRO A 115 -0.37 -24.88 8.64
C PRO A 115 -1.25 -23.62 8.68
N ARG A 116 -0.80 -22.57 7.98
CA ARG A 116 -1.47 -21.27 7.89
C ARG A 116 -2.03 -21.05 6.49
N VAL A 117 -3.30 -20.63 6.40
CA VAL A 117 -3.91 -20.20 5.14
C VAL A 117 -3.63 -18.71 4.95
N VAL A 118 -2.97 -18.35 3.86
CA VAL A 118 -2.62 -16.95 3.51
C VAL A 118 -3.66 -16.32 2.57
N LEU A 119 -4.51 -17.14 1.96
CA LEU A 119 -5.58 -16.66 1.10
C LEU A 119 -6.61 -15.90 1.92
N GLU A 120 -6.82 -14.62 1.59
CA GLU A 120 -7.85 -13.78 2.18
C GLU A 120 -9.22 -14.10 1.56
N ASN A 121 -10.29 -13.97 2.35
CA ASN A 121 -11.66 -14.18 1.86
C ASN A 121 -12.24 -12.88 1.27
N ASP A 122 -12.55 -11.90 2.12
CA ASP A 122 -13.20 -10.64 1.73
C ASP A 122 -12.31 -9.39 1.95
N GLY A 123 -11.10 -9.57 2.51
CA GLY A 123 -10.16 -8.51 2.89
C GLY A 123 -10.63 -7.59 4.03
N ASN A 124 -11.83 -7.84 4.58
CA ASN A 124 -12.49 -7.00 5.58
C ASN A 124 -12.67 -7.69 6.93
N ASP A 125 -12.07 -8.87 7.11
CA ASP A 125 -12.08 -9.66 8.34
C ASP A 125 -11.73 -8.82 9.59
N HIS A 126 -10.72 -7.93 9.47
CA HIS A 126 -10.27 -7.06 10.56
C HIS A 126 -11.36 -6.18 11.17
N ARG A 127 -12.44 -5.86 10.42
CA ARG A 127 -13.55 -5.02 10.90
C ARG A 127 -14.47 -5.75 11.87
N ARG A 128 -14.52 -7.08 11.80
CA ARG A 128 -15.41 -7.92 12.62
C ARG A 128 -14.74 -8.37 13.91
N TYR A 129 -13.42 -8.22 14.03
CA TYR A 129 -12.66 -8.68 15.19
C TYR A 129 -12.70 -7.68 16.33
N ASN A 130 -13.05 -8.18 17.51
CA ASN A 130 -13.01 -7.43 18.76
C ASN A 130 -11.87 -7.95 19.64
N TRP A 131 -10.75 -7.22 19.64
CA TRP A 131 -9.51 -7.56 20.36
C TRP A 131 -9.60 -7.46 21.90
N GLN A 132 -10.80 -7.37 22.48
CA GLN A 132 -11.01 -7.59 23.90
C GLN A 132 -10.72 -9.05 24.31
N ASN A 133 -10.99 -10.00 23.42
CA ASN A 133 -10.71 -11.42 23.59
C ASN A 133 -9.73 -11.90 22.53
N ILE A 134 -8.98 -12.98 22.80
CA ILE A 134 -8.02 -13.54 21.83
C ILE A 134 -8.74 -14.38 20.77
N GLN A 135 -9.74 -15.15 21.18
CA GLN A 135 -10.52 -15.98 20.25
C GLN A 135 -11.48 -15.11 19.45
N GLN A 136 -11.35 -15.14 18.12
CA GLN A 136 -12.21 -14.41 17.19
C GLN A 136 -12.98 -15.39 16.31
N PRO A 137 -14.25 -15.09 15.98
CA PRO A 137 -15.02 -15.92 15.07
C PRO A 137 -14.38 -15.92 13.68
N GLY A 138 -14.07 -17.09 13.13
CA GLY A 138 -13.49 -17.25 11.79
C GLY A 138 -11.96 -17.09 11.71
N LYS A 139 -11.31 -16.55 12.75
CA LYS A 139 -9.84 -16.54 12.86
C LYS A 139 -9.35 -17.78 13.60
N LYS A 140 -8.33 -18.45 13.06
CA LYS A 140 -7.64 -19.51 13.79
C LYS A 140 -6.83 -18.90 14.95
N LEU A 141 -6.75 -19.61 16.07
CA LEU A 141 -5.91 -19.20 17.19
C LEU A 141 -4.43 -19.47 16.85
N ASP A 142 -3.70 -18.41 16.57
CA ASP A 142 -2.29 -18.38 16.19
C ASP A 142 -1.55 -17.21 16.89
N GLY A 143 -0.29 -16.99 16.54
CA GLY A 143 0.53 -15.89 17.07
C GLY A 143 0.21 -14.50 16.51
N GLU A 144 -0.86 -14.35 15.73
CA GLU A 144 -1.32 -13.08 15.13
C GLU A 144 -2.57 -12.53 15.80
#